data_AF-A0A7C0UBU8-F1
#
_entry.id   AF-A0A7C0UBU8-F1
#
_cell.length_a   1.000
_cell.length_b   1.000
_cell.length_c   1.000
_cell.angle_alpha   90.00
_cell.angle_beta   90.00
_cell.angle_gamma   90.00
#
_symmetry.space_group_name_H-M   'P 1'
#
loop_
_entity.id
_entity.type
_entity.pdbx_description
1 polymer ?
#
loop_
_entity_poly.entity_id
_entity_poly.type
_entity_poly.pdbx_seq_one_letter_code
_entity_poly.pdbx_strand_id
1 'polypeptide(L)' 'MDVRFWTVCGLVLTMLSACAAPQTRTQKGGAYGAAGGAAAGAIIGQAIGHDTKATLEGAAIGAAIGGLAGA' A
#
# COMPACT_ATOMS: atom_id res chain seq x y z
N MET A 1 0.15 19.71 17.50
CA MET A 1 -0.84 18.81 18.12
C MET A 1 -1.67 18.12 17.04
N ASP A 2 -1.40 16.88 16.67
CA ASP A 2 -0.27 16.50 15.81
C ASP A 2 -0.82 15.54 14.75
N VAL A 3 -0.98 16.01 13.51
CA VAL A 3 -1.39 15.17 12.37
C VAL A 3 -0.53 13.91 12.24
N ARG A 4 0.74 14.03 12.64
CA ARG A 4 1.73 12.96 12.75
C ARG A 4 1.38 11.89 13.78
N PHE A 5 0.78 12.29 14.92
CA PHE A 5 0.32 11.36 15.95
C PHE A 5 -0.88 10.55 15.47
N TRP A 6 -1.81 11.19 14.75
CA TRP A 6 -2.96 10.50 14.18
C TRP A 6 -2.58 9.54 13.04
N THR A 7 -1.61 9.92 12.19
CA THR A 7 -1.08 9.02 11.14
C THR A 7 -0.41 7.77 11.73
N VAL A 8 0.40 7.92 12.79
CA VAL A 8 1.07 6.78 13.44
C VAL A 8 0.05 5.87 14.16
N CYS A 9 -0.92 6.44 14.87
CA CYS A 9 -2.01 5.65 15.46
C CYS A 9 -2.84 4.90 14.40
N GLY A 10 -3.14 5.55 13.27
CA GLY A 10 -3.87 4.92 12.17
C GLY A 10 -3.13 3.74 11.54
N LEU A 11 -1.82 3.86 11.34
CA LEU A 11 -0.96 2.80 10.81
C LEU A 11 -0.87 1.59 11.76
N VAL A 12 -0.81 1.82 13.07
CA VAL A 12 -0.75 0.74 14.07
C VAL A 12 -2.07 -0.03 14.13
N LEU A 13 -3.20 0.66 14.03
CA LEU A 13 -4.53 0.05 14.03
C LEU A 13 -4.80 -0.83 12.80
N THR A 14 -4.28 -0.44 11.62
CA THR A 14 -4.39 -1.26 10.41
C THR A 14 -3.51 -2.51 10.46
N MET A 15 -2.31 -2.41 11.06
CA MET A 15 -1.45 -3.57 11.32
C MET A 15 -2.07 -4.54 12.34
N LEU A 16 -2.72 -4.03 13.39
CA LEU A 16 -3.40 -4.87 14.38
C LEU A 16 -4.62 -5.60 13.76
N SER A 17 -5.34 -4.93 12.86
CA SER A 17 -6.44 -5.55 12.09
C SER A 17 -5.93 -6.58 11.08
N ALA A 18 -4.75 -6.38 10.49
CA ALA A 18 -4.11 -7.37 9.63
C ALA A 18 -3.63 -8.62 10.39
N CYS A 19 -3.33 -8.48 11.69
CA CYS A 19 -2.92 -9.60 12.55
C CYS A 19 -4.09 -10.50 12.98
N ALA A 20 -5.33 -9.99 13.00
CA ALA A 20 -6.52 -10.71 13.47
C ALA A 20 -7.57 -11.02 12.38
N ALA A 21 -7.42 -10.53 11.14
CA ALA A 21 -8.40 -10.75 10.09
C ALA A 21 -8.36 -12.18 9.50
N PRO A 22 -9.51 -12.83 9.27
CA PRO A 22 -9.57 -14.14 8.64
C PRO A 22 -9.13 -14.00 7.18
N GLN A 23 -7.99 -14.60 6.83
CA GLN A 23 -7.38 -14.54 5.50
C GLN A 23 -8.23 -15.31 4.47
N THR A 24 -9.31 -14.68 4.00
CA THR A 24 -10.06 -15.13 2.84
C THR A 24 -9.19 -15.03 1.58
N ARG A 25 -9.38 -15.90 0.59
CA ARG A 25 -8.58 -15.93 -0.65
C ARG A 25 -8.53 -14.56 -1.34
N THR A 26 -9.63 -13.81 -1.27
CA THR A 26 -9.76 -12.43 -1.78
C THR A 26 -8.91 -11.43 -1.00
N GLN A 27 -8.88 -11.50 0.34
CA GLN A 27 -8.06 -10.58 1.14
C GLN A 27 -6.56 -10.84 0.97
N LYS A 28 -6.17 -12.12 0.79
CA LYS A 28 -4.78 -12.47 0.46
C LYS A 28 -4.40 -11.97 -0.94
N GLY A 29 -5.29 -12.16 -1.92
CA GLY A 29 -5.08 -11.68 -3.27
C GLY A 29 -4.98 -10.15 -3.33
N GLY A 30 -5.89 -9.44 -2.67
CA GLY A 30 -5.87 -7.97 -2.60
C GLY A 30 -4.66 -7.43 -1.85
N ALA A 31 -4.23 -8.08 -0.76
CA ALA A 31 -3.02 -7.68 -0.06
C ALA A 31 -1.75 -7.92 -0.88
N TYR A 32 -1.62 -9.08 -1.53
CA TYR A 32 -0.47 -9.38 -2.39
C TYR A 32 -0.47 -8.54 -3.68
N GLY A 33 -1.65 -8.31 -4.25
CA GLY A 33 -1.82 -7.45 -5.40
C GLY A 33 -1.49 -6.00 -5.06
N ALA A 34 -1.98 -5.47 -3.94
CA ALA A 34 -1.63 -4.13 -3.48
C ALA A 34 -0.14 -4.01 -3.16
N ALA A 35 0.45 -4.97 -2.45
CA ALA A 35 1.88 -4.95 -2.14
C ALA A 35 2.75 -5.07 -3.41
N GLY A 36 2.39 -5.97 -4.33
CA GLY A 36 3.10 -6.16 -5.59
C GLY A 36 2.96 -4.96 -6.52
N GLY A 37 1.76 -4.41 -6.63
CA GLY A 37 1.48 -3.21 -7.41
C GLY A 37 2.16 -1.97 -6.83
N ALA A 38 2.19 -1.82 -5.51
CA ALA A 38 2.92 -0.74 -4.84
C ALA A 38 4.42 -0.84 -5.10
N ALA A 39 5.00 -2.03 -5.00
CA ALA A 39 6.43 -2.25 -5.25
C ALA A 39 6.79 -1.99 -6.71
N ALA A 40 6.00 -2.51 -7.67
CA ALA A 40 6.21 -2.26 -9.09
C ALA A 40 6.04 -0.77 -9.43
N GLY A 41 4.98 -0.14 -8.93
CA GLY A 41 4.71 1.28 -9.12
C GLY A 41 5.76 2.19 -8.49
N ALA A 42 6.33 1.81 -7.34
CA ALA A 42 7.45 2.51 -6.71
C ALA A 42 8.72 2.43 -7.56
N ILE A 43 9.06 1.24 -8.07
CA ILE A 43 10.25 1.04 -8.92
C ILE A 43 10.13 1.86 -10.20
N ILE A 44 8.96 1.82 -10.85
CA ILE A 44 8.70 2.57 -12.07
C ILE A 44 8.69 4.08 -11.78
N GLY A 45 8.07 4.51 -10.67
CA GLY A 45 8.05 5.90 -10.24
C GLY A 45 9.43 6.46 -9.90
N GLN A 46 10.31 5.65 -9.27
CA GLN A 46 11.72 5.99 -9.06
C GLN A 46 12.47 6.09 -10.40
N ALA A 47 12.27 5.13 -11.31
CA ALA A 47 12.99 5.06 -12.58
C ALA A 47 12.65 6.20 -13.56
N ILE A 48 11.42 6.72 -13.51
CA ILE A 48 10.96 7.79 -14.42
C ILE A 48 11.12 9.17 -13.79
N GLY A 49 10.76 9.32 -12.52
CA GLY A 49 10.73 10.63 -11.87
C GLY A 49 12.02 11.01 -11.14
N HIS A 50 12.89 10.04 -10.80
CA HIS A 50 14.05 10.24 -9.92
C HIS A 50 13.75 10.97 -8.60
N ASP A 51 12.48 10.99 -8.17
CA ASP A 51 11.99 11.72 -7.02
C ASP A 51 11.13 10.83 -6.12
N THR A 52 11.21 11.08 -4.82
CA THR A 52 10.38 10.39 -3.82
C THR A 52 8.89 10.62 -4.07
N LYS A 53 8.51 11.78 -4.62
CA LYS A 53 7.12 12.10 -4.99
C LYS A 53 6.58 11.17 -6.08
N ALA A 54 7.30 11.03 -7.19
CA ALA A 54 6.90 10.16 -8.30
C ALA A 54 6.80 8.69 -7.88
N THR A 55 7.64 8.29 -6.93
CA THR A 55 7.62 6.96 -6.31
C THR A 55 6.42 6.75 -5.43
N LEU A 56 6.05 7.77 -4.65
CA LEU A 56 4.88 7.72 -3.78
C LEU A 56 3.59 7.68 -4.60
N GLU A 57 3.49 8.46 -5.68
CA GLU A 57 2.36 8.39 -6.62
C GLU A 57 2.32 7.06 -7.36
N GLY A 58 3.46 6.60 -7.87
CA GLY A 58 3.56 5.29 -8.53
C GLY A 58 3.18 4.14 -7.59
N ALA A 59 3.67 4.17 -6.35
CA ALA A 59 3.32 3.20 -5.32
C ALA A 59 1.85 3.29 -4.93
N ALA A 60 1.29 4.49 -4.80
CA ALA A 60 -0.12 4.68 -4.43
C ALA A 60 -1.06 4.18 -5.54
N ILE A 61 -0.79 4.53 -6.79
CA ILE A 61 -1.57 4.08 -7.95
C ILE A 61 -1.40 2.58 -8.14
N GLY A 62 -0.18 2.07 -8.03
CA GLY A 62 0.13 0.65 -8.11
C GLY A 62 -0.52 -0.15 -6.98
N ALA A 63 -0.54 0.37 -5.76
CA ALA A 63 -1.22 -0.26 -4.62
C ALA A 63 -2.73 -0.31 -4.82
N ALA A 64 -3.32 0.78 -5.32
CA ALA A 64 -4.75 0.85 -5.57
C ALA A 64 -5.16 -0.15 -6.67
N ILE A 65 -4.51 -0.10 -7.83
CA ILE A 65 -4.82 -0.99 -8.96
C ILE A 65 -4.49 -2.44 -8.61
N GLY A 66 -3.34 -2.69 -7.99
CA GLY A 66 -2.93 -4.02 -7.57
C GLY A 66 -3.85 -4.60 -6.51
N GLY A 67 -4.33 -3.78 -5.56
CA GLY A 67 -5.28 -4.20 -4.54
C GLY A 67 -6.65 -4.55 -5.12
N LEU A 68 -7.13 -3.76 -6.09
CA LEU A 68 -8.38 -4.00 -6.81
C LEU A 68 -8.29 -5.21 -7.74
N ALA A 69 -7.17 -5.38 -8.45
CA ALA A 69 -6.96 -6.48 -9.40
C ALA A 69 -6.60 -7.80 -8.72
N GLY A 70 -6.04 -7.74 -7.51
CA GLY A 70 -5.70 -8.90 -6.71
C GLY A 70 -6.85 -9.39 -5.82
N ALA A 71 -7.78 -8.51 -5.43
CA ALA A 71 -8.92 -8.86 -4.58
C ALA A 71 -9.94 -9.78 -5.28
#